data_AF-A0A6H2F7H0-F1
#
_entry.id   AF-A0A6H2F7H0-F1
#
_cell.length_a   1.000
_cell.length_b   1.000
_cell.length_c   1.000
_cell.angle_alpha   90.00
_cell.angle_beta   90.00
_cell.angle_gamma   90.00
#
_symmetry.space_group_name_H-M   'P 1'
#
loop_
_entity.id
_entity.type
_entity.pdbx_description
1 polymer ?
#
loop_
_entity_poly.entity_id
_entity_poly.type
_entity_poly.pdbx_seq_one_letter_code
_entity_poly.pdbx_strand_id
1 'polypeptide(L)' 'MKIIKLNATVYKSDSGMRLDIFLAKKFLQFSRSQIKNWIINNNIKINNIIINKPKKKFL' A
#
# COMPACT_ATOMS: atom_id res chain seq x y z
N MET A 1 2.38 -21.27 -8.96
CA MET A 1 2.12 -19.82 -8.94
C MET A 1 2.10 -19.37 -7.48
N LYS A 2 3.01 -18.49 -7.04
CA LYS A 2 3.14 -18.12 -5.62
C LYS A 2 2.22 -16.94 -5.30
N ILE A 3 1.19 -17.18 -4.50
CA ILE A 3 0.27 -16.14 -4.03
C ILE A 3 0.94 -15.45 -2.84
N ILE A 4 1.07 -14.13 -2.90
CA ILE A 4 1.63 -13.31 -1.82
C ILE A 4 0.47 -12.61 -1.11
N LYS A 5 0.36 -12.79 0.21
CA LYS A 5 -0.56 -12.05 1.07
C LYS A 5 0.26 -11.29 2.11
N LEU A 6 0.07 -9.98 2.17
CA LEU A 6 0.78 -9.08 3.08
C LEU A 6 -0.24 -8.26 3.83
N ASN A 7 -0.03 -8.08 5.12
CA ASN A 7 -0.86 -7.24 5.98
C ASN A 7 0.02 -6.21 6.67
N ALA A 8 -0.49 -4.98 6.79
CA ALA A 8 0.16 -3.91 7.54
C ALA A 8 -0.89 -3.09 8.27
N THR A 9 -0.58 -2.70 9.50
CA THR A 9 -1.41 -1.82 10.31
C THR A 9 -0.94 -0.37 10.13
N VAL A 10 -1.88 0.52 9.88
CA VAL A 10 -1.64 1.97 9.80
C VAL A 10 -1.83 2.56 11.20
N TYR A 11 -0.85 3.32 11.68
CA TYR A 11 -0.95 4.00 12.97
C TYR A 11 -1.23 5.48 12.78
N LYS A 12 -1.62 6.18 13.85
CA LYS A 12 -1.88 7.64 13.81
C LYS A 12 -0.66 8.44 13.34
N SER A 13 0.55 7.95 13.63
CA SER A 13 1.82 8.52 13.16
C SER A 13 2.00 8.46 11.63
N ASP A 14 1.26 7.57 10.95
CA ASP A 14 1.29 7.42 9.49
C ASP A 14 0.23 8.30 8.79
N SER A 15 -0.57 9.07 9.56
CA SER A 15 -1.56 10.00 9.00
C SER A 15 -0.88 11.06 8.11
N GLY A 16 -1.53 11.42 7.01
CA GLY A 16 -0.98 12.33 5.99
C GLY A 16 0.08 11.70 5.07
N MET A 17 0.55 10.48 5.37
CA MET A 17 1.48 9.74 4.52
C MET A 17 0.75 9.17 3.30
N ARG A 18 1.45 9.14 2.16
CA ARG A 18 0.93 8.53 0.93
C ARG A 18 1.01 7.00 1.01
N LEU A 19 -0.03 6.33 0.52
CA LEU A 19 -0.15 4.89 0.47
C LEU A 19 1.08 4.21 -0.16
N ASP A 20 1.54 4.70 -1.32
CA ASP A 20 2.69 4.13 -2.01
C ASP A 20 4.01 4.21 -1.22
N ILE A 21 4.19 5.30 -0.46
CA ILE A 21 5.38 5.47 0.40
C ILE A 21 5.24 4.61 1.66
N PHE A 22 4.05 4.57 2.28
CA PHE A 22 3.81 3.78 3.49
C PHE A 22 4.10 2.29 3.24
N LEU A 23 3.53 1.74 2.16
CA LEU A 23 3.75 0.35 1.81
C LEU A 23 5.21 0.07 1.47
N ALA A 24 5.91 1.00 0.80
CA ALA A 24 7.33 0.84 0.51
C ALA A 24 8.20 0.85 1.78
N LYS A 25 7.80 1.63 2.80
CA LYS A 25 8.47 1.59 4.11
C LYS A 25 8.16 0.31 4.90
N LYS A 26 6.94 -0.22 4.80
CA LYS A 26 6.55 -1.45 5.50
C LYS A 26 7.08 -2.73 4.84
N PHE A 27 7.24 -2.74 3.52
CA PHE A 27 7.69 -3.89 2.75
C PHE A 27 8.96 -3.57 1.95
N LEU A 28 10.11 -3.51 2.63
CA LEU A 28 11.42 -3.15 2.07
C LEU A 28 11.88 -4.06 0.92
N GLN A 29 11.32 -5.27 0.84
CA GLN A 29 11.57 -6.23 -0.24
C GLN A 29 10.96 -5.83 -1.60
N PHE A 30 10.08 -4.82 -1.63
CA PHE A 30 9.45 -4.33 -2.86
C PHE A 30 9.79 -2.88 -3.09
N SER A 31 10.15 -2.57 -4.34
CA SER A 31 10.35 -1.20 -4.76
C SER A 31 9.02 -0.43 -4.73
N ARG A 32 9.12 0.89 -4.54
CA ARG A 32 7.96 1.79 -4.64
C ARG A 32 7.26 1.70 -6.01
N SER A 33 8.00 1.43 -7.09
CA SER A 33 7.44 1.26 -8.43
C SER A 33 6.57 0.01 -8.54
N GLN A 34 7.03 -1.12 -7.99
CA GLN A 34 6.24 -2.36 -7.93
C GLN A 34 4.95 -2.16 -7.12
N ILE A 35 5.07 -1.52 -5.95
CA ILE A 35 3.91 -1.20 -5.10
C ILE A 35 2.93 -0.29 -5.83
N LYS A 36 3.41 0.74 -6.53
CA LYS A 36 2.57 1.63 -7.35
C LYS A 36 1.78 0.83 -8.38
N ASN A 37 2.41 -0.11 -9.08
CA ASN A 37 1.74 -0.95 -10.07
C ASN A 37 0.66 -1.83 -9.44
N TRP A 38 0.90 -2.41 -8.27
CA TRP A 38 -0.11 -3.20 -7.55
C TRP A 38 -1.31 -2.36 -7.10
N ILE A 39 -1.06 -1.12 -6.66
CA ILE A 39 -2.14 -0.18 -6.32
C ILE A 39 -2.99 0.08 -7.57
N ILE A 40 -2.37 0.49 -8.68
CA ILE A 40 -3.09 0.81 -9.93
C ILE A 40 -3.88 -0.41 -10.45
N ASN A 41 -3.33 -1.62 -10.30
CA ASN A 41 -3.95 -2.86 -10.74
C ASN A 41 -5.00 -3.43 -9.77
N ASN A 42 -5.52 -2.63 -8.83
CA ASN A 42 -6.57 -3.04 -7.87
C ASN A 42 -6.18 -4.20 -6.93
N ASN A 43 -4.87 -4.47 -6.75
CA ASN A 43 -4.38 -5.58 -5.94
C ASN A 43 -4.25 -5.23 -4.44
N ILE A 44 -4.58 -4.01 -4.04
CA ILE A 44 -4.43 -3.53 -2.65
C ILE A 44 -5.79 -3.15 -2.07
N LYS A 45 -6.04 -3.65 -0.85
CA LYS A 45 -7.23 -3.31 -0.05
C LYS A 45 -6.81 -2.63 1.24
N ILE A 46 -7.52 -1.56 1.61
CA ILE A 46 -7.40 -0.89 2.90
C ILE A 46 -8.76 -1.02 3.58
N ASN A 47 -8.82 -1.62 4.76
CA ASN A 47 -10.09 -1.89 5.47
C ASN A 47 -11.14 -2.55 4.55
N ASN A 48 -10.72 -3.59 3.83
CA ASN A 48 -11.50 -4.33 2.82
C ASN A 48 -11.92 -3.54 1.55
N ILE A 49 -11.58 -2.26 1.44
CA ILE A 49 -11.89 -1.43 0.27
C ILE A 49 -10.71 -1.41 -0.69
N ILE A 50 -10.95 -1.73 -1.96
CA ILE A 50 -9.93 -1.64 -3.01
C ILE A 50 -9.54 -0.17 -3.22
N ILE A 51 -8.25 0.13 -3.14
CA ILE A 51 -7.72 1.45 -3.39
C ILE A 51 -6.73 1.39 -4.55
N ASN A 52 -7.02 2.18 -5.59
CA ASN A 52 -6.20 2.27 -6.79
C ASN A 52 -5.46 3.61 -6.95
N LYS A 53 -5.49 4.44 -5.91
CA LYS A 53 -4.86 5.76 -5.89
C LYS A 53 -3.56 5.71 -5.07
N PRO A 54 -2.37 5.60 -5.70
CA PRO A 54 -1.10 5.49 -4.97
C PRO A 54 -0.77 6.75 -4.16
N LYS A 55 -1.25 7.90 -4.60
CA LYS A 55 -1.10 9.18 -3.90
C LYS A 55 -2.11 9.40 -2.77
N LYS A 56 -3.06 8.47 -2.53
CA LYS A 56 -4.05 8.61 -1.46
C LYS A 56 -3.31 8.72 -0.13
N LYS A 57 -3.64 9.77 0.63
CA LYS A 57 -3.14 9.94 1.99
C LYS A 57 -4.06 9.20 2.96
N PHE A 58 -3.47 8.66 4.02
CA PHE A 58 -4.26 8.25 5.18
C PHE A 58 -4.81 9.51 5.84
N LEU A 59 -6.10 9.48 6.17
CA LEU A 59 -6.83 10.51 6.90
C LEU A 59 -7.11 9.96 8.30
#